data_AF-A0A8I2FY64-F1
#
_entry.id   AF-A0A8I2FY64-F1
#
_cell.length_a   1.000
_cell.length_b   1.000
_cell.length_c   1.000
_cell.angle_alpha   90.00
_cell.angle_beta   90.00
_cell.angle_gamma   90.00
#
_symmetry.space_group_name_H-M   'P 1'
#
loop_
_entity.id
_entity.type
_entity.pdbx_description
1 polymer ?
#
loop_
_entity_poly.entity_id
_entity_poly.type
_entity_poly.pdbx_seq_one_letter_code
_entity_poly.pdbx_strand_id
1 'polypeptide(L)'
;MGMDKPIEKKKWPPKRIITYSIIGIFVLVVGYQIIFKTGTSSLNVKAERTTISKVEQGPFQEYIPVIGIVRPQYSEYLSAVEGGRVERLYVEAGAMVKKGDKILKLSNTNLLMSLLNNEAMINRASNDLRATRL
;
A
#
# COMPACT_ATOMS: atom_id res chain seq x y z
N MET A 1 89.81 69.21 -24.34
CA MET A 1 88.54 69.03 -23.60
C MET A 1 87.46 68.61 -24.59
N GLY A 2 87.22 67.30 -24.72
CA GLY A 2 86.10 66.79 -25.51
C GLY A 2 84.88 66.72 -24.59
N MET A 3 83.93 67.63 -24.77
CA MET A 3 82.67 67.61 -24.02
C MET A 3 81.81 66.42 -24.49
N ASP A 4 81.49 65.56 -23.54
CA ASP A 4 80.54 64.46 -23.68
C ASP A 4 79.13 65.01 -23.93
N LYS A 5 78.48 64.60 -25.01
CA LYS A 5 77.07 64.94 -25.28
C LYS A 5 76.18 63.82 -24.73
N PRO A 6 75.26 64.11 -23.79
CA PRO A 6 74.36 63.09 -23.27
C PRO A 6 73.42 62.59 -24.38
N ILE A 7 73.41 61.28 -24.61
CA ILE A 7 72.53 60.64 -25.60
C ILE A 7 71.11 60.68 -25.04
N GLU A 8 70.26 61.54 -25.61
CA GLU A 8 68.84 61.61 -25.27
C GLU A 8 68.14 60.29 -25.63
N LYS A 9 67.81 59.51 -24.60
CA LYS A 9 67.02 58.28 -24.77
C LYS A 9 65.61 58.67 -25.20
N LYS A 10 65.28 58.47 -26.48
CA LYS A 10 63.94 58.64 -27.03
C LYS A 10 62.93 57.89 -26.15
N LYS A 11 61.98 58.62 -25.55
CA LYS A 11 60.99 58.07 -24.59
C LYS A 11 60.19 56.89 -25.18
N TRP A 12 60.05 56.84 -26.50
CA TRP A 12 59.45 55.76 -27.27
C TRP A 12 60.39 55.28 -28.38
N PRO A 13 61.33 54.37 -28.09
CA PRO A 13 62.14 53.75 -29.14
C PRO A 13 61.25 52.83 -29.98
N PRO A 14 61.48 52.73 -31.32
CA PRO A 14 60.64 51.92 -32.21
C PRO A 14 60.54 50.46 -31.77
N LYS A 15 61.60 49.93 -31.14
CA LYS A 15 61.60 48.58 -30.53
C LYS A 15 60.51 48.41 -29.46
N ARG A 16 60.27 49.40 -28.58
CA ARG A 16 59.23 49.30 -27.54
C ARG A 16 57.83 49.35 -28.14
N ILE A 17 57.61 50.16 -29.17
CA ILE A 17 56.31 50.23 -29.88
C ILE A 17 55.98 48.87 -30.49
N ILE A 18 56.95 48.27 -31.18
CA ILE A 18 56.79 46.95 -31.79
C ILE A 18 56.50 45.89 -30.71
N THR A 19 57.21 45.91 -29.58
CA THR A 19 56.96 44.97 -28.47
C THR A 19 55.54 45.13 -27.91
N TYR A 20 55.05 46.35 -27.67
CA TYR A 20 53.69 46.57 -27.18
C TYR A 20 52.62 46.18 -28.20
N SER A 21 52.85 46.42 -29.50
CA SER A 21 51.93 45.96 -30.55
C SER A 21 51.83 44.43 -30.60
N ILE A 22 52.97 43.71 -30.49
CA ILE A 22 52.96 42.24 -30.47
C ILE A 22 52.21 41.72 -29.24
N ILE A 23 52.44 42.32 -28.07
CA ILE A 23 51.72 41.94 -26.84
C ILE A 23 50.21 42.20 -26.99
N GLY A 24 49.83 43.36 -27.56
CA GLY A 24 48.42 43.69 -27.78
C GLY A 24 47.73 42.71 -28.73
N ILE A 25 48.40 42.35 -29.83
CA ILE A 25 47.89 41.34 -30.78
C ILE A 25 47.77 39.97 -30.11
N PHE A 26 48.76 39.57 -29.32
CA PHE A 26 48.74 38.29 -28.61
C PHE A 26 47.56 38.20 -27.63
N VAL A 27 47.33 39.27 -26.84
CA VAL A 27 46.20 39.34 -25.90
C VAL A 27 44.86 39.28 -26.64
N LEU A 28 44.73 39.97 -27.77
CA LEU A 28 43.52 39.91 -28.60
C LEU A 28 43.25 38.49 -29.13
N VAL A 29 44.28 37.81 -29.63
CA VAL A 29 44.15 36.44 -30.16
C VAL A 29 43.78 35.47 -29.04
N VAL A 30 44.40 35.58 -27.87
CA VAL A 30 44.06 34.72 -26.72
C VAL A 30 42.64 34.99 -26.22
N GLY A 31 42.24 36.26 -26.11
CA GLY A 31 40.88 36.63 -25.73
C GLY A 31 39.82 36.10 -26.70
N TYR A 32 40.10 36.18 -28.01
CA TYR A 32 39.23 35.61 -29.04
C TYR A 32 39.11 34.09 -28.89
N GLN A 33 40.23 33.37 -28.66
CA GLN A 33 40.19 31.92 -28.48
C GLN A 33 39.38 31.52 -27.24
N ILE A 34 39.49 32.24 -26.12
CA ILE A 34 38.73 31.91 -24.90
C ILE A 34 37.22 32.11 -25.11
N ILE A 35 36.83 33.22 -25.75
CA ILE A 35 35.41 33.54 -25.98
C ILE A 35 34.78 32.56 -26.98
N PHE A 36 35.48 32.22 -28.06
CA PHE A 36 34.92 31.43 -29.16
C PHE A 36 35.22 29.93 -29.09
N LYS A 37 36.21 29.47 -28.33
CA LYS A 37 36.51 28.04 -28.12
C LYS A 37 36.01 27.45 -26.81
N THR A 38 35.10 28.12 -26.10
CA THR A 38 34.33 27.44 -25.05
C THR A 38 33.30 26.51 -25.69
N GLY A 39 33.80 25.45 -26.33
CA GLY A 39 33.00 24.40 -26.95
C GLY A 39 32.54 23.42 -25.89
N THR A 40 31.26 23.48 -25.53
CA THR A 40 30.61 22.40 -24.79
C THR A 40 30.60 21.15 -25.66
N SER A 41 31.02 20.00 -25.12
CA SER A 41 30.97 18.72 -25.81
C SER A 41 29.52 18.37 -26.19
N SER A 42 29.15 18.59 -27.44
CA SER A 42 27.82 18.30 -27.96
C SER A 42 27.83 16.96 -28.69
N LEU A 43 26.99 16.01 -28.24
CA LEU A 43 26.77 14.76 -28.94
C LEU A 43 25.69 14.97 -30.01
N ASN A 44 26.06 14.84 -31.28
CA ASN A 44 25.09 14.87 -32.38
C ASN A 44 24.35 13.54 -32.46
N VAL A 45 23.09 13.54 -32.01
CA VAL A 45 22.21 12.36 -32.06
C VAL A 45 21.25 12.51 -33.24
N LYS A 46 21.12 11.45 -34.04
CA LYS A 46 20.16 11.43 -35.15
C LYS A 46 18.75 11.30 -34.61
N ALA A 47 17.86 12.22 -34.98
CA ALA A 47 16.47 12.21 -34.56
C ALA A 47 15.75 10.90 -34.94
N GLU A 48 16.11 10.28 -36.08
CA GLU A 48 15.53 9.00 -36.50
C GLU A 48 15.86 7.82 -35.55
N ARG A 49 16.87 7.99 -34.66
CA ARG A 49 17.29 6.97 -33.69
C ARG A 49 16.80 7.26 -32.28
N THR A 50 15.93 8.25 -32.09
CA THR A 50 15.46 8.67 -30.76
C THR A 50 13.95 8.73 -30.72
N THR A 51 13.36 7.94 -29.83
CA THR A 51 11.92 7.99 -29.55
C THR A 51 11.66 9.09 -28.53
N ILE A 52 10.91 10.11 -28.92
CA ILE A 52 10.49 11.20 -28.05
C ILE A 52 8.99 11.02 -27.76
N SER A 53 8.66 10.87 -26.48
CA SER A 53 7.27 10.72 -26.01
C SER A 53 6.92 11.85 -25.05
N LYS A 54 5.68 12.32 -25.11
CA LYS A 54 5.17 13.35 -24.21
C LYS A 54 4.88 12.75 -22.84
N VAL A 55 5.41 13.35 -21.78
CA VAL A 55 5.12 12.97 -20.39
C VAL A 55 3.92 13.77 -19.92
N GLU A 56 2.93 13.08 -19.35
CA GLU A 56 1.72 13.70 -18.79
C GLU A 56 1.56 13.28 -17.33
N GLN A 57 1.12 14.20 -16.48
CA GLN A 57 0.79 13.88 -15.09
C GLN A 57 -0.64 13.32 -15.03
N GLY A 58 -0.78 12.17 -14.38
CA GLY A 58 -2.06 11.53 -14.12
C GLY A 58 -2.05 10.84 -12.77
N PRO A 59 -3.23 10.48 -12.24
CA PRO A 59 -3.32 9.71 -11.01
C PRO A 59 -2.68 8.33 -11.24
N PHE A 60 -1.61 8.05 -10.50
CA PHE A 60 -0.99 6.74 -10.45
C PHE A 60 -1.50 6.00 -9.20
N GLN A 61 -2.28 4.95 -9.40
CA GLN A 61 -2.78 4.11 -8.32
C GLN A 61 -1.87 2.91 -8.14
N GLU A 62 -1.13 2.92 -7.04
CA GLU A 62 -0.37 1.77 -6.56
C GLU A 62 -1.28 0.94 -5.63
N TYR A 63 -1.45 -0.34 -5.91
CA TYR A 63 -2.13 -1.27 -5.00
C TYR A 63 -1.29 -2.53 -4.83
N ILE A 64 -1.30 -3.06 -3.60
CA ILE A 64 -0.66 -4.32 -3.25
C ILE A 64 -1.77 -5.37 -3.18
N PRO A 65 -1.85 -6.32 -4.13
CA PRO A 65 -2.88 -7.36 -4.08
C PRO A 65 -2.63 -8.28 -2.89
N VAL A 66 -3.62 -8.41 -2.01
CA VAL A 66 -3.59 -9.36 -0.89
C VAL A 66 -4.51 -10.52 -1.22
N ILE A 67 -3.94 -11.72 -1.22
CA ILE A 67 -4.70 -12.96 -1.39
C ILE A 67 -5.08 -13.44 0.01
N GLY A 68 -6.36 -13.73 0.23
CA GLY A 68 -6.87 -14.21 1.50
C GLY A 68 -8.04 -15.16 1.31
N ILE A 69 -8.34 -15.93 2.36
CA ILE A 69 -9.53 -16.78 2.42
C ILE A 69 -10.54 -16.15 3.37
N VAL A 70 -11.82 -16.17 3.00
CA VAL A 70 -12.90 -15.69 3.84
C VAL A 70 -13.27 -16.78 4.84
N ARG A 71 -13.44 -16.40 6.12
CA ARG A 71 -13.93 -17.30 7.17
C ARG A 71 -15.16 -16.68 7.84
N PRO A 72 -16.10 -17.50 8.31
CA PRO A 72 -17.24 -17.00 9.08
C PRO A 72 -16.73 -16.37 10.38
N GLN A 73 -17.37 -15.26 10.79
CA GLN A 73 -17.05 -14.60 12.05
C GLN A 73 -17.45 -15.45 13.26
N TYR A 74 -18.54 -16.21 13.13
CA TYR A 74 -19.05 -17.14 14.14
C TYR A 74 -19.51 -18.43 13.47
N SER A 75 -19.14 -19.56 14.05
CA SER A 75 -19.55 -20.89 13.58
C SER A 75 -19.94 -21.73 14.79
N GLU A 76 -21.24 -21.95 14.96
CA GLU A 76 -21.81 -22.71 16.07
C GLU A 76 -22.46 -23.99 15.54
N TYR A 77 -22.19 -25.11 16.20
CA TYR A 77 -22.83 -26.38 15.89
C TYR A 77 -24.02 -26.56 16.84
N LEU A 78 -25.22 -26.73 16.27
CA LEU A 78 -26.40 -27.01 17.05
C LEU A 78 -26.49 -28.51 17.36
N SER A 79 -26.25 -28.86 18.63
CA SER A 79 -26.47 -30.21 19.15
C SER A 79 -27.76 -30.28 19.97
N ALA A 80 -28.46 -31.40 19.91
CA ALA A 80 -29.61 -31.65 20.77
C ALA A 80 -29.14 -32.14 22.15
N VAL A 81 -29.69 -31.57 23.22
CA VAL A 81 -29.40 -31.99 24.61
C VAL A 81 -29.93 -33.38 24.88
N GLU A 82 -31.15 -33.65 24.41
CA GLU A 82 -31.81 -34.95 24.51
C GLU A 82 -31.92 -35.54 23.11
N GLY A 83 -31.42 -36.77 22.95
CA GLY A 83 -31.59 -37.51 21.71
C GLY A 83 -33.06 -37.80 21.43
N GLY A 84 -33.43 -38.01 20.17
CA GLY A 84 -34.80 -38.33 19.79
C GLY A 84 -34.97 -38.52 18.29
N ARG A 85 -36.15 -38.99 17.89
CA ARG A 85 -36.51 -39.11 16.49
C ARG A 85 -36.99 -37.76 15.97
N VAL A 86 -36.48 -37.33 14.82
CA VAL A 86 -36.98 -36.13 14.12
C VAL A 86 -38.44 -36.33 13.77
N GLU A 87 -39.32 -35.53 14.37
CA GLU A 87 -40.77 -35.55 14.14
C GLU A 87 -41.14 -34.58 13.02
N ARG A 88 -40.51 -33.41 13.00
CA ARG A 88 -40.76 -32.37 12.00
C ARG A 88 -39.53 -31.49 11.78
N LEU A 89 -39.29 -31.13 10.52
CA LEU A 89 -38.35 -30.09 10.14
C LEU A 89 -39.13 -28.80 9.85
N TYR A 90 -38.71 -27.68 10.42
CA TYR A 90 -39.35 -26.38 10.21
C TYR A 90 -38.58 -25.49 9.23
N VAL A 91 -37.28 -25.74 9.09
CA VAL A 91 -36.37 -24.92 8.29
C VAL A 91 -35.51 -25.84 7.43
N GLU A 92 -35.42 -25.52 6.13
CA GLU A 92 -34.58 -26.26 5.18
C GLU A 92 -33.11 -25.81 5.24
N ALA A 93 -32.22 -26.65 4.73
CA ALA A 93 -30.79 -26.34 4.68
C ALA A 93 -30.53 -25.07 3.86
N GLY A 94 -29.71 -24.17 4.39
CA GLY A 94 -29.34 -22.90 3.73
C GLY A 94 -30.33 -21.76 3.93
N ALA A 95 -31.46 -21.99 4.59
CA ALA A 95 -32.37 -20.90 4.96
C ALA A 95 -31.79 -20.01 6.06
N MET A 96 -32.07 -18.71 5.98
CA MET A 96 -31.68 -17.74 7.00
C MET A 96 -32.59 -17.88 8.22
N VAL A 97 -31.99 -17.96 9.40
CA VAL A 97 -32.69 -18.09 10.69
C VAL A 97 -32.36 -16.94 11.63
N LYS A 98 -33.28 -16.63 12.53
CA LYS A 98 -33.10 -15.69 13.63
C LYS A 98 -33.04 -16.42 14.96
N LYS A 99 -32.51 -15.74 15.97
CA LYS A 99 -32.46 -16.27 17.34
C LYS A 99 -33.89 -16.56 17.83
N GLY A 100 -34.12 -17.81 18.24
CA GLY A 100 -35.42 -18.28 18.73
C GLY A 100 -36.27 -19.01 17.69
N ASP A 101 -35.84 -19.04 16.42
CA ASP A 101 -36.56 -19.80 15.39
C ASP A 101 -36.47 -21.30 15.66
N LYS A 102 -37.60 -21.98 15.49
CA LYS A 102 -37.66 -23.45 15.60
C LYS A 102 -37.05 -24.02 14.33
N ILE A 103 -35.99 -24.82 14.48
CA ILE A 103 -35.30 -25.45 13.35
C ILE A 103 -35.89 -26.83 13.07
N LEU A 104 -36.04 -27.64 14.12
CA LEU A 104 -36.60 -29.00 14.07
C LEU A 104 -37.33 -29.34 15.37
N LYS A 105 -38.20 -30.34 15.32
CA LYS A 105 -38.87 -30.94 16.47
C LYS A 105 -38.37 -32.37 16.65
N LEU A 106 -37.85 -32.68 17.83
CA LEU A 106 -37.51 -34.05 18.23
C LEU A 106 -38.62 -34.63 19.10
N SER A 107 -38.85 -35.93 18.93
CA SER A 107 -39.74 -36.74 19.76
C SER A 107 -38.91 -37.83 20.45
N ASN A 108 -38.99 -37.90 21.79
CA ASN A 108 -38.35 -38.95 22.58
C ASN A 108 -39.38 -39.54 23.54
N THR A 109 -39.89 -40.71 23.20
CA THR A 109 -40.87 -41.45 24.00
C THR A 109 -40.32 -41.91 25.34
N ASN A 110 -39.04 -42.26 25.43
CA ASN A 110 -38.43 -42.69 26.68
C ASN A 110 -38.33 -41.54 27.67
N LEU A 111 -37.94 -40.35 27.20
CA LEU A 111 -37.93 -39.13 28.01
C LEU A 111 -39.34 -38.78 28.47
N LEU A 112 -40.33 -38.86 27.58
CA LEU A 112 -41.73 -38.61 27.93
C LEU A 112 -42.24 -39.57 29.02
N MET A 113 -41.96 -40.87 28.88
CA MET A 113 -42.35 -41.88 29.88
C MET A 113 -41.66 -41.63 31.23
N SER A 114 -40.38 -41.27 31.21
CA SER A 114 -39.63 -40.86 32.41
C SER A 114 -40.30 -39.69 33.14
N LEU A 115 -40.67 -38.64 32.39
CA LEU A 115 -41.34 -37.46 32.94
C LEU A 115 -42.69 -37.82 33.56
N LEU A 116 -43.52 -38.59 32.86
CA LEU A 116 -44.82 -39.04 33.37
C LEU A 116 -44.68 -39.88 34.65
N ASN A 117 -43.69 -40.78 34.70
CA ASN A 117 -43.41 -41.57 35.88
C ASN A 117 -42.96 -40.69 37.06
N ASN A 118 -42.07 -39.73 36.82
CA ASN A 118 -41.61 -38.79 37.85
C ASN A 118 -42.76 -37.93 38.38
N GLU A 119 -43.62 -37.42 37.50
CA GLU A 119 -44.80 -36.64 37.89
C GLU A 119 -45.79 -37.49 38.70
N ALA A 120 -46.03 -38.74 38.30
CA ALA A 120 -46.85 -39.68 39.05
C ALA A 120 -46.28 -39.96 40.45
N MET A 121 -44.96 -40.13 40.59
CA MET A 121 -44.30 -40.31 41.89
C MET A 121 -44.47 -39.08 42.79
N ILE A 122 -44.25 -37.88 42.25
CA ILE A 122 -44.42 -36.62 42.98
C ILE A 122 -45.87 -36.46 43.45
N ASN A 123 -46.83 -36.76 42.57
CA ASN A 123 -48.26 -36.67 42.91
C ASN A 123 -48.66 -37.66 44.01
N ARG A 124 -48.17 -38.90 43.97
CA ARG A 124 -48.40 -39.88 45.05
C ARG A 124 -47.81 -39.38 46.37
N ALA A 125 -46.55 -38.94 46.36
CA ALA A 125 -45.90 -38.42 47.56
C ALA A 125 -46.66 -37.22 48.15
N SER A 126 -47.17 -36.31 47.32
CA SER A 126 -48.00 -35.19 47.78
C SER A 126 -49.32 -35.66 48.40
N ASN A 127 -49.98 -36.66 47.79
CA ASN A 127 -51.21 -37.22 48.31
C ASN A 127 -51.01 -37.95 49.64
N ASP A 128 -49.92 -38.70 49.80
CA ASP A 128 -49.58 -39.39 51.05
C ASP A 128 -49.31 -38.39 52.19
N LEU A 129 -48.60 -37.29 51.90
CA LEU A 129 -48.40 -36.20 52.86
C LEU A 129 -49.70 -35.51 53.25
N ARG A 130 -50.64 -35.36 52.31
CA ARG A 130 -51.98 -34.81 52.59
C ARG A 130 -52.81 -35.76 53.45
N ALA A 131 -52.77 -37.06 53.16
CA ALA A 131 -53.46 -38.08 53.94
C ALA A 131 -52.92 -38.21 55.37
N THR A 132 -51.62 -37.92 55.59
CA THR A 132 -50.99 -37.98 56.92
C THR A 132 -51.30 -36.74 57.79
N ARG A 133 -51.82 -35.65 57.20
CA ARG A 133 -52.14 -34.39 57.90
C ARG A 133 -53.62 -34.25 58.30
N LEU A 134 -54.43 -35.27 58.03
CA LEU A 134 -55.83 -35.39 58.47
C LEU A 134 -55.90 -36.30 59.70
#